data_AF-A0A9R0JEN5-F1
#
_entry.id   AF-A0A9R0JEN5-F1
#
_cell.length_a   1.000
_cell.length_b   1.000
_cell.length_c   1.000
_cell.angle_alpha   90.00
_cell.angle_beta   90.00
_cell.angle_gamma   90.00
#
_symmetry.space_group_name_H-M   'P 1'
#
loop_
_entity.id
_entity.type
_entity.pdbx_description
1 polymer ?
#
loop_
_entity_poly.entity_id
_entity_poly.type
_entity_poly.pdbx_seq_one_letter_code
_entity_poly.pdbx_strand_id
1 'polypeptide(L)'
;MGFPQNDPKASYFVHCAVRKGKQLSAADAEMLVEPISDADIDATIKGIDTSKAPGIDGFNSLFFLKAWGIVKADVYEAVKEFFRTGVMLNNASPRCMIKVDLKKAYGSSEWPFLKTMLSELGFPAKFVNWVMQCLYSVSYSILINGCPTKPIPAKKGLRKGDLISPYLFALGMEYLSRCLASLADNPKFSYHPRCKKLDLSHMMFADDSMMFSRADESVVKALFAAFTKFSLASGLEANLHKSEVYLAGVPNHIACITVNSIGVPQGSFPFRYLGVPLTTRKLSFTDCKPLIDRTVARIKSWTSKFLSYAGRLQLVKSVSFCIQLYWSQIFVMPKKVMKEIQRICRCFMWSGTDEGSRKAAVSWEQLCLPKSCGGWNLKDLTVWNKAAVLKHCWALSLKHDRLWANGVDQFVHTGKFRIQKMYKFLHPVGDQVGWKRLICNSHASPKSTFIAWLVVQNRLATKDRLISWQLNIDGTCGLCQLENESLAHLFFSCSYSKDIWRQVLIQLGVSRGVFPWKEEVQIAIKRSRSKKKKACKYSIAFIESVYCIWLQQNSKVFRDHVDPVKAVVNNIMFNVECRCQ
;
A
#
# COMPACT_ATOMS: atom_id res chain seq x y z
N MET A 1 6.05 38.72 -12.18
CA MET A 1 6.41 40.05 -12.72
C MET A 1 7.91 40.03 -12.95
N GLY A 2 8.34 39.93 -14.20
CA GLY A 2 9.75 39.95 -14.56
C GLY A 2 10.28 41.38 -14.45
N PHE A 3 11.41 41.56 -13.77
CA PHE A 3 12.15 42.82 -13.85
C PHE A 3 12.74 42.94 -15.26
N PRO A 4 12.64 44.11 -15.91
CA PRO A 4 13.30 44.34 -17.18
C PRO A 4 14.81 44.44 -16.93
N GLN A 5 15.56 43.45 -17.39
CA GLN A 5 17.02 43.53 -17.47
C GLN A 5 17.38 44.50 -18.61
N ASN A 6 18.25 45.46 -18.28
CA ASN A 6 18.91 46.44 -19.14
C ASN A 6 18.16 47.75 -19.46
N ASP A 7 17.79 48.51 -18.42
CA ASP A 7 17.75 49.98 -18.53
C ASP A 7 19.10 50.55 -18.05
N PRO A 8 19.94 51.11 -18.94
CA PRO A 8 21.23 51.70 -18.57
C PRO A 8 21.12 52.82 -17.52
N LYS A 9 19.94 53.47 -17.43
CA LYS A 9 19.71 54.55 -16.46
C LYS A 9 19.64 54.04 -15.02
N ALA A 10 19.02 52.87 -14.79
CA ALA A 10 18.89 52.30 -13.45
C ALA A 10 20.25 51.94 -12.82
N SER A 11 21.18 51.41 -13.62
CA SER A 11 22.55 51.12 -13.17
C SER A 11 23.31 52.39 -12.77
N TYR A 12 23.19 53.46 -13.56
CA TYR A 12 23.88 54.74 -13.31
C TYR A 12 23.44 55.41 -12.00
N PHE A 13 22.14 55.38 -11.66
CA PHE A 13 21.63 55.92 -10.39
C PHE A 13 22.07 55.10 -9.16
N VAL A 14 22.13 53.77 -9.28
CA VAL A 14 22.64 52.90 -8.21
C VAL A 14 24.12 53.18 -7.92
N HIS A 15 24.94 53.34 -8.96
CA HIS A 15 26.37 53.63 -8.79
C HIS A 15 26.65 54.93 -8.03
N CYS A 16 25.95 56.03 -8.34
CA CYS A 16 26.14 57.31 -7.68
C CYS A 16 25.66 57.33 -6.23
N ALA A 17 24.56 56.62 -5.91
CA ALA A 17 24.02 56.57 -4.56
C ALA A 17 24.84 55.64 -3.64
N VAL A 18 25.22 54.45 -4.13
CA VAL A 18 25.95 53.45 -3.33
C VAL A 18 27.39 53.88 -3.06
N ARG A 19 28.09 54.51 -4.02
CA ARG A 19 29.47 54.97 -3.83
C ARG A 19 29.62 56.10 -2.81
N LYS A 20 28.56 56.87 -2.54
CA LYS A 20 28.53 57.92 -1.51
C LYS A 20 28.39 57.37 -0.08
N GLY A 21 28.03 56.10 0.08
CA GLY A 21 27.94 55.42 1.38
C GLY A 21 29.29 54.85 1.87
N LYS A 22 29.28 54.29 3.07
CA LYS A 22 30.43 53.52 3.59
C LYS A 22 30.73 52.34 2.66
N GLN A 23 31.97 52.24 2.22
CA GLN A 23 32.47 51.14 1.40
C GLN A 23 33.22 50.14 2.28
N LEU A 24 33.37 48.90 1.82
CA LEU A 24 34.23 47.92 2.49
C LEU A 24 35.66 48.44 2.58
N SER A 25 36.33 48.19 3.70
CA SER A 25 37.78 48.40 3.78
C SER A 25 38.50 47.40 2.86
N ALA A 26 39.73 47.72 2.44
CA ALA A 26 40.53 46.80 1.63
C ALA A 26 40.76 45.45 2.35
N ALA A 27 41.00 45.51 3.67
CA ALA A 27 41.17 44.31 4.50
C ALA A 27 39.89 43.45 4.55
N ASP A 28 38.73 44.08 4.73
CA ASP A 28 37.45 43.33 4.72
C ASP A 28 37.18 42.72 3.34
N ALA A 29 37.56 43.41 2.26
CA ALA A 29 37.35 42.93 0.90
C ALA A 29 38.25 41.74 0.56
N GLU A 30 39.50 41.74 1.03
CA GLU A 30 40.42 40.60 0.92
C GLU A 30 39.93 39.39 1.72
N MET A 31 39.38 39.62 2.92
CA MET A 31 38.79 38.55 3.74
C MET A 31 37.64 37.81 3.02
N LEU A 32 36.89 38.49 2.15
CA LEU A 32 35.77 37.88 1.42
C LEU A 32 36.20 36.87 0.34
N VAL A 33 37.46 36.89 -0.08
CA VAL A 33 38.01 36.00 -1.11
C VAL A 33 38.95 34.94 -0.55
N GLU A 34 39.09 34.85 0.78
CA GLU A 34 39.88 33.82 1.42
C GLU A 34 39.31 32.40 1.17
N PRO A 35 40.17 31.37 1.08
CA PRO A 35 39.71 29.99 0.90
C PRO A 35 38.88 29.51 2.09
N ILE A 36 37.66 29.03 1.82
CA ILE A 36 36.78 28.50 2.86
C ILE A 36 37.32 27.19 3.45
N SER A 37 37.44 27.14 4.78
CA SER A 37 37.86 25.95 5.51
C SER A 37 36.67 25.06 5.92
N ASP A 38 36.96 23.80 6.27
CA ASP A 38 35.92 22.89 6.78
C ASP A 38 35.36 23.36 8.14
N ALA A 39 36.17 24.09 8.92
CA ALA A 39 35.76 24.67 10.20
C ALA A 39 34.71 25.78 10.00
N ASP A 40 34.85 26.59 8.95
CA ASP A 40 33.88 27.64 8.60
C ASP A 40 32.54 27.03 8.18
N ILE A 41 32.59 25.94 7.41
CA ILE A 41 31.40 25.20 6.99
C ILE A 41 30.72 24.55 8.21
N ASP A 42 31.50 23.95 9.12
CA ASP A 42 30.98 23.37 10.36
C ASP A 42 30.32 24.41 11.26
N ALA A 43 30.97 25.56 11.46
CA ALA A 43 30.44 26.65 12.26
C ALA A 43 29.14 27.19 11.65
N THR A 44 29.11 27.36 10.33
CA THR A 44 27.93 27.81 9.59
C THR A 44 26.76 26.84 9.76
N ILE A 45 26.98 25.54 9.55
CA ILE A 45 25.92 24.52 9.66
C ILE A 45 25.40 24.42 11.09
N LYS A 46 26.29 24.48 12.10
CA LYS A 46 25.91 24.50 13.53
C LYS A 46 25.11 25.75 13.91
N GLY A 47 25.35 26.88 13.24
CA GLY A 47 24.64 28.14 13.44
C GLY A 47 23.25 28.20 12.78
N ILE A 48 22.86 27.21 11.96
CA ILE A 48 21.57 27.24 11.28
C ILE A 48 20.43 26.94 12.26
N ASP A 49 19.45 27.83 12.33
CA ASP A 49 18.21 27.63 13.07
C ASP A 49 17.49 26.34 12.62
N THR A 50 17.23 25.46 13.59
CA THR A 50 16.58 24.15 13.43
C THR A 50 15.11 24.21 13.06
N SER A 51 14.45 25.36 13.27
CA SER A 51 13.01 25.54 13.11
C SER A 51 12.59 26.04 11.73
N LYS A 52 13.54 26.31 10.82
CA LYS A 52 13.25 26.80 9.47
C LYS A 52 12.44 25.78 8.65
N ALA A 53 11.51 26.31 7.86
CA ALA A 53 10.69 25.52 6.98
C ALA A 53 11.57 24.69 6.02
N PRO A 54 11.24 23.41 5.78
CA PRO A 54 12.02 22.57 4.90
C PRO A 54 11.94 23.04 3.44
N GLY A 55 13.01 22.79 2.69
CA GLY A 55 13.07 23.08 1.26
C GLY A 55 12.19 22.12 0.43
N ILE A 56 12.34 22.18 -0.90
CA ILE A 56 11.61 21.32 -1.85
C ILE A 56 11.86 19.81 -1.63
N ASP A 57 12.97 19.46 -0.99
CA ASP A 57 13.34 18.10 -0.60
C ASP A 57 12.61 17.61 0.66
N GLY A 58 11.97 18.50 1.42
CA GLY A 58 11.25 18.18 2.64
C GLY A 58 12.15 17.85 3.84
N PHE A 59 13.42 18.28 3.81
CA PHE A 59 14.33 18.22 4.95
C PHE A 59 14.56 19.64 5.50
N ASN A 60 14.56 19.77 6.83
CA ASN A 60 14.95 21.01 7.50
C ASN A 60 16.41 20.91 7.96
N SER A 61 16.96 22.02 8.43
CA SER A 61 18.30 22.14 9.00
C SER A 61 18.61 21.11 10.10
N LEU A 62 17.59 20.67 10.87
CA LEU A 62 17.73 19.61 11.87
C LEU A 62 18.24 18.28 11.27
N PHE A 63 17.89 17.97 10.02
CA PHE A 63 18.42 16.79 9.33
C PHE A 63 19.93 16.88 9.17
N PHE A 64 20.45 18.00 8.66
CA PHE A 64 21.89 18.18 8.43
C PHE A 64 22.67 18.11 9.74
N LEU A 65 22.15 18.71 10.81
CA LEU A 65 22.79 18.63 12.13
C LEU A 65 22.85 17.21 12.68
N LYS A 66 21.77 16.43 12.57
CA LYS A 66 21.75 15.03 13.05
C LYS A 66 22.51 14.07 12.16
N ALA A 67 22.53 14.31 10.86
CA ALA A 67 23.17 13.46 9.87
C ALA A 67 24.57 13.95 9.48
N TRP A 68 25.11 14.99 10.14
CA TRP A 68 26.35 15.65 9.74
C TRP A 68 27.52 14.68 9.63
N GLY A 69 27.64 13.74 10.58
CA GLY A 69 28.66 12.69 10.55
C GLY A 69 28.62 11.79 9.30
N ILE A 70 27.50 11.76 8.58
CA ILE A 70 27.30 10.98 7.36
C ILE A 70 27.49 11.86 6.11
N VAL A 71 26.98 13.10 6.12
CA VAL A 71 26.89 13.95 4.91
C VAL A 71 28.01 14.98 4.77
N LYS A 72 28.80 15.23 5.81
CA LYS A 72 29.77 16.35 5.84
C LYS A 72 30.78 16.35 4.69
N ALA A 73 31.27 15.17 4.28
CA ALA A 73 32.25 15.06 3.21
C ALA A 73 31.70 15.55 1.87
N ASP A 74 30.49 15.10 1.51
CA ASP A 74 29.79 15.52 0.28
C ASP A 74 29.49 17.04 0.31
N VAL A 75 29.17 17.59 1.48
CA VAL A 75 28.86 19.02 1.65
C VAL A 75 30.13 19.89 1.59
N TYR A 76 31.25 19.45 2.19
CA TYR A 76 32.52 20.18 2.10
C TYR A 76 33.01 20.30 0.66
N GLU A 77 33.02 19.18 -0.07
CA GLU A 77 33.37 19.17 -1.48
C GLU A 77 32.45 20.11 -2.26
N ALA A 78 31.15 20.12 -1.93
CA ALA A 78 30.19 20.93 -2.64
C ALA A 78 30.37 22.44 -2.45
N VAL A 79 30.60 22.87 -1.22
CA VAL A 79 30.81 24.28 -0.89
C VAL A 79 32.12 24.77 -1.47
N LYS A 80 33.22 24.01 -1.31
CA LYS A 80 34.54 24.42 -1.82
C LYS A 80 34.55 24.54 -3.35
N GLU A 81 33.88 23.63 -4.05
CA GLU A 81 33.78 23.69 -5.51
C GLU A 81 32.98 24.92 -6.00
N PHE A 82 31.95 25.35 -5.27
CA PHE A 82 31.24 26.60 -5.57
C PHE A 82 32.18 27.81 -5.48
N PHE A 83 32.95 27.94 -4.40
CA PHE A 83 33.87 29.06 -4.23
C PHE A 83 35.05 29.02 -5.23
N ARG A 84 35.37 27.85 -5.79
CA ARG A 84 36.39 27.69 -6.85
C ARG A 84 35.86 28.04 -8.25
N THR A 85 34.65 27.65 -8.58
CA THR A 85 34.11 27.72 -9.96
C THR A 85 33.09 28.83 -10.17
N GLY A 86 32.56 29.41 -9.09
CA GLY A 86 31.44 30.37 -9.13
C GLY A 86 30.10 29.74 -9.51
N VAL A 87 30.05 28.42 -9.71
CA VAL A 87 28.84 27.69 -10.12
C VAL A 87 28.37 26.85 -8.93
N MET A 88 27.13 27.06 -8.50
CA MET A 88 26.50 26.17 -7.52
C MET A 88 26.52 24.76 -8.10
N LEU A 89 27.13 23.81 -7.39
CA LEU A 89 27.09 22.41 -7.78
C LEU A 89 25.64 22.04 -8.06
N ASN A 90 25.34 21.75 -9.33
CA ASN A 90 24.09 21.09 -9.65
C ASN A 90 24.11 19.79 -8.83
N ASN A 91 23.10 19.63 -7.97
CA ASN A 91 22.99 18.60 -6.90
C ASN A 91 23.11 17.13 -7.34
N ALA A 92 23.52 16.88 -8.58
CA ALA A 92 23.72 15.57 -9.15
C ALA A 92 25.00 15.56 -9.98
N SER A 93 25.90 14.64 -9.70
CA SER A 93 26.86 14.15 -10.69
C SER A 93 26.13 13.65 -11.95
N PRO A 94 26.72 13.79 -13.16
CA PRO A 94 26.11 13.36 -14.42
C PRO A 94 25.58 11.92 -14.33
N ARG A 95 24.28 11.73 -14.49
CA ARG A 95 23.63 10.42 -14.33
C ARG A 95 22.47 10.24 -15.28
N CYS A 96 22.41 9.05 -15.87
CA CYS A 96 21.42 8.65 -16.85
C CYS A 96 20.72 7.37 -16.38
N MET A 97 19.40 7.39 -16.47
CA MET A 97 18.57 6.21 -16.37
C MET A 97 17.67 6.14 -17.61
N ILE A 98 17.69 5.01 -18.30
CA ILE A 98 16.80 4.76 -19.44
C ILE A 98 15.78 3.71 -19.00
N LYS A 99 14.50 4.08 -19.01
CA LYS A 99 13.40 3.14 -18.85
C LYS A 99 12.99 2.66 -20.24
N VAL A 100 13.09 1.36 -20.48
CA VAL A 100 12.75 0.73 -21.75
C VAL A 100 11.43 -0.03 -21.59
N ASP A 101 10.47 0.28 -22.46
CA ASP A 101 9.21 -0.46 -22.64
C ASP A 101 9.33 -1.34 -23.88
N LEU A 102 9.21 -2.67 -23.75
CA LEU A 102 9.35 -3.57 -24.90
C LEU A 102 8.03 -3.72 -25.68
N LYS A 103 8.08 -3.56 -27.01
CA LYS A 103 6.91 -3.73 -27.88
C LYS A 103 6.44 -5.17 -27.86
N LYS A 104 5.25 -5.41 -27.30
CA LYS A 104 4.57 -6.72 -27.29
C LYS A 104 5.54 -7.84 -26.88
N ALA A 105 6.27 -7.69 -25.77
CA ALA A 105 7.39 -8.56 -25.37
C ALA A 105 7.19 -10.06 -25.66
N TYR A 106 6.08 -10.66 -25.20
CA TYR A 106 5.78 -12.06 -25.51
C TYR A 106 5.52 -12.33 -27.00
N GLY A 107 4.85 -11.44 -27.73
CA GLY A 107 4.52 -11.67 -29.14
C GLY A 107 5.66 -11.41 -30.14
N SER A 108 6.78 -10.82 -29.70
CA SER A 108 7.84 -10.35 -30.60
C SER A 108 9.09 -11.21 -30.62
N SER A 109 9.28 -12.11 -29.64
CA SER A 109 10.48 -12.96 -29.54
C SER A 109 10.65 -13.89 -30.74
N GLU A 110 11.82 -13.84 -31.37
CA GLU A 110 12.16 -14.70 -32.51
C GLU A 110 12.55 -16.11 -32.06
N TRP A 111 11.96 -17.13 -32.69
CA TRP A 111 12.20 -18.54 -32.33
C TRP A 111 13.63 -19.02 -32.64
N PRO A 112 14.28 -18.65 -33.76
CA PRO A 112 15.67 -19.03 -34.02
C PRO A 112 16.63 -18.53 -32.93
N PHE A 113 16.38 -17.32 -32.40
CA PHE A 113 17.12 -16.77 -31.27
C PHE A 113 16.97 -17.63 -30.02
N LEU A 114 15.75 -17.99 -29.63
CA LEU A 114 15.51 -18.84 -28.45
C LEU A 114 16.17 -20.22 -28.59
N LYS A 115 16.11 -20.84 -29.77
CA LYS A 115 16.78 -22.12 -30.03
C LYS A 115 18.29 -22.02 -29.87
N THR A 116 18.89 -20.98 -30.43
CA THR A 116 20.33 -20.71 -30.33
C THR A 116 20.71 -20.48 -28.87
N MET A 117 19.96 -19.61 -28.17
CA MET A 117 20.17 -19.33 -26.75
C MET A 117 20.15 -20.58 -25.88
N LEU A 118 19.15 -21.45 -26.03
CA LEU A 118 19.08 -22.70 -25.27
C LEU A 118 20.25 -23.64 -25.59
N SER A 119 20.68 -23.69 -26.85
CA SER A 119 21.81 -24.53 -27.26
C SER A 119 23.13 -24.02 -26.67
N GLU A 120 23.38 -22.71 -26.75
CA GLU A 120 24.57 -22.06 -26.18
C GLU A 120 24.61 -22.08 -24.65
N LEU A 121 23.44 -22.13 -24.00
CA LEU A 121 23.36 -22.35 -22.54
C LEU A 121 23.61 -23.82 -22.14
N GLY A 122 23.85 -24.71 -23.10
CA GLY A 122 24.19 -26.11 -22.84
C GLY A 122 22.99 -27.02 -22.56
N PHE A 123 21.76 -26.63 -22.91
CA PHE A 123 20.62 -27.51 -22.74
C PHE A 123 20.72 -28.72 -23.69
N PRO A 124 20.35 -29.94 -23.24
CA PRO A 124 20.41 -31.13 -24.09
C PRO A 124 19.57 -30.95 -25.37
N ALA A 125 20.11 -31.33 -26.52
CA ALA A 125 19.44 -31.15 -27.82
C ALA A 125 18.02 -31.75 -27.87
N LYS A 126 17.79 -32.89 -27.19
CA LYS A 126 16.47 -33.51 -27.05
C LYS A 126 15.46 -32.60 -26.34
N PHE A 127 15.89 -31.94 -25.26
CA PHE A 127 15.07 -31.00 -24.51
C PHE A 127 14.78 -29.74 -25.33
N VAL A 128 15.80 -29.18 -25.99
CA VAL A 128 15.62 -28.02 -26.89
C VAL A 128 14.59 -28.35 -27.97
N ASN A 129 14.69 -29.53 -28.59
CA ASN A 129 13.72 -29.96 -29.60
C ASN A 129 12.29 -30.04 -29.03
N TRP A 130 12.08 -30.61 -27.84
CA TRP A 130 10.76 -30.62 -27.20
C TRP A 130 10.19 -29.22 -26.99
N VAL A 131 10.99 -28.31 -26.45
CA VAL A 131 10.59 -26.91 -26.24
C VAL A 131 10.25 -26.24 -27.56
N MET A 132 11.08 -26.41 -28.60
CA MET A 132 10.82 -25.83 -29.92
C MET A 132 9.56 -26.40 -30.57
N GLN A 133 9.26 -27.69 -30.38
CA GLN A 133 8.00 -28.28 -30.85
C GLN A 133 6.79 -27.61 -30.20
N CYS A 134 6.83 -27.34 -28.89
CA CYS A 134 5.76 -26.62 -28.19
C CYS A 134 5.54 -25.20 -28.74
N LEU A 135 6.58 -24.54 -29.23
CA LEU A 135 6.48 -23.21 -29.84
C LEU A 135 5.97 -23.27 -31.28
N TYR A 136 6.51 -24.18 -32.10
CA TYR A 136 6.17 -24.30 -33.53
C TYR A 136 4.74 -24.77 -33.78
N SER A 137 4.17 -25.56 -32.88
CA SER A 137 2.80 -26.08 -33.03
C SER A 137 1.71 -25.05 -32.72
N VAL A 138 2.06 -23.82 -32.32
CA VAL A 138 1.08 -22.80 -31.91
C VAL A 138 0.36 -22.21 -33.13
N SER A 139 -0.97 -22.23 -33.07
CA SER A 139 -1.84 -21.51 -34.00
C SER A 139 -2.86 -20.65 -33.24
N TYR A 140 -3.30 -19.56 -33.87
CA TYR A 140 -4.27 -18.62 -33.32
C TYR A 140 -5.52 -18.59 -34.19
N SER A 141 -6.70 -18.59 -33.57
CA SER A 141 -7.97 -18.32 -34.26
C SER A 141 -8.59 -17.06 -33.68
N ILE A 142 -9.19 -16.23 -34.53
CA ILE A 142 -9.93 -15.04 -34.12
C ILE A 142 -11.39 -15.45 -33.97
N LEU A 143 -12.05 -15.08 -32.88
CA LEU A 143 -13.49 -15.26 -32.76
C LEU A 143 -14.22 -14.07 -33.37
N ILE A 144 -15.01 -14.32 -34.41
CA ILE A 144 -15.92 -13.34 -35.03
C ILE A 144 -17.34 -13.81 -34.75
N ASN A 145 -18.12 -13.00 -34.01
CA ASN A 145 -19.49 -13.33 -33.61
C ASN A 145 -19.65 -14.69 -32.90
N GLY A 146 -18.65 -15.11 -32.12
CA GLY A 146 -18.66 -16.39 -31.41
C GLY A 146 -18.19 -17.59 -32.25
N CYS A 147 -17.92 -17.41 -33.54
CA CYS A 147 -17.39 -18.45 -34.41
C CYS A 147 -15.86 -18.29 -34.61
N PRO A 148 -15.06 -19.34 -34.41
CA PRO A 148 -13.62 -19.28 -34.64
C PRO A 148 -13.29 -19.26 -36.14
N THR A 149 -12.38 -18.39 -36.55
CA THR A 149 -11.82 -18.39 -37.91
C THR A 149 -10.87 -19.58 -38.13
N LYS A 150 -10.48 -19.80 -39.40
CA LYS A 150 -9.41 -20.74 -39.76
C LYS A 150 -8.15 -20.45 -38.91
N PRO A 151 -7.49 -21.48 -38.37
CA PRO A 151 -6.28 -21.31 -37.57
C PRO A 151 -5.16 -20.65 -38.38
N ILE A 152 -4.54 -19.63 -37.79
CA ILE A 152 -3.39 -18.90 -38.33
C ILE A 152 -2.14 -19.40 -37.61
N PRO A 153 -1.17 -20.02 -38.31
CA PRO A 153 0.04 -20.51 -37.67
C PRO A 153 0.89 -19.34 -37.15
N ALA A 154 1.39 -19.47 -35.92
CA ALA A 154 2.35 -18.52 -35.39
C ALA A 154 3.70 -18.70 -36.10
N LYS A 155 4.42 -17.58 -36.34
CA LYS A 155 5.80 -17.61 -36.84
C LYS A 155 6.83 -17.15 -35.81
N LYS A 156 6.37 -16.49 -34.74
CA LYS A 156 7.18 -15.95 -33.66
C LYS A 156 6.36 -15.70 -32.41
N GLY A 157 7.04 -15.40 -31.32
CA GLY A 157 6.47 -15.08 -30.03
C GLY A 157 6.22 -16.30 -29.13
N LEU A 158 5.97 -15.99 -27.87
CA LEU A 158 5.71 -16.88 -26.76
C LEU A 158 4.23 -16.78 -26.38
N ARG A 159 3.62 -17.92 -26.04
CA ARG A 159 2.21 -17.99 -25.72
C ARG A 159 1.93 -17.37 -24.35
N LYS A 160 1.00 -16.41 -24.29
CA LYS A 160 0.52 -15.84 -23.02
C LYS A 160 -0.33 -16.87 -22.27
N GLY A 161 -0.05 -17.05 -20.98
CA GLY A 161 -0.75 -18.01 -20.12
C GLY A 161 -0.18 -19.43 -20.14
N ASP A 162 0.84 -19.68 -20.97
CA ASP A 162 1.62 -20.92 -20.92
C ASP A 162 2.64 -20.86 -19.76
N LEU A 163 2.88 -22.00 -19.12
CA LEU A 163 3.78 -22.14 -17.98
C LEU A 163 5.26 -22.00 -18.37
N ILE A 164 5.65 -22.40 -19.58
CA ILE A 164 7.05 -22.36 -20.02
C ILE A 164 7.46 -20.98 -20.56
N SER A 165 6.51 -20.24 -21.15
CA SER A 165 6.76 -18.94 -21.78
C SER A 165 7.46 -17.91 -20.87
N PRO A 166 7.08 -17.73 -19.58
CA PRO A 166 7.79 -16.79 -18.70
C PRO A 166 9.27 -17.17 -18.49
N TYR A 167 9.59 -18.45 -18.43
CA TYR A 167 10.97 -18.92 -18.26
C TYR A 167 11.79 -18.71 -19.54
N LEU A 168 11.22 -19.02 -20.70
CA LEU A 168 11.87 -18.76 -21.99
C LEU A 168 12.10 -17.27 -22.21
N PHE A 169 11.15 -16.43 -21.80
CA PHE A 169 11.31 -14.99 -21.83
C PHE A 169 12.44 -14.53 -20.91
N ALA A 170 12.49 -15.04 -19.67
CA ALA A 170 13.58 -14.74 -18.74
C ALA A 170 14.96 -15.17 -19.28
N LEU A 171 15.06 -16.34 -19.91
CA LEU A 171 16.28 -16.80 -20.59
C LEU A 171 16.67 -15.91 -21.78
N GLY A 172 15.68 -15.37 -22.50
CA GLY A 172 15.95 -14.36 -23.54
C GLY A 172 16.50 -13.06 -22.95
N MET A 173 15.94 -12.60 -21.82
CA MET A 173 16.42 -11.40 -21.13
C MET A 173 17.80 -11.58 -20.49
N GLU A 174 18.18 -12.79 -20.10
CA GLU A 174 19.54 -13.12 -19.65
C GLU A 174 20.61 -12.75 -20.71
N TYR A 175 20.31 -12.93 -22.00
CA TYR A 175 21.22 -12.48 -23.06
C TYR A 175 21.45 -10.97 -23.03
N LEU A 176 20.39 -10.17 -22.86
CA LEU A 176 20.50 -8.73 -22.71
C LEU A 176 21.30 -8.38 -21.45
N SER A 177 21.06 -9.08 -20.34
CA SER A 177 21.82 -8.90 -19.10
C SER A 177 23.32 -9.10 -19.32
N ARG A 178 23.73 -10.18 -20.01
CA ARG A 178 25.13 -10.45 -20.37
C ARG A 178 25.72 -9.41 -21.31
N CYS A 179 24.95 -8.94 -22.30
CA CYS A 179 25.39 -7.89 -23.21
C CYS A 179 25.62 -6.54 -22.50
N LEU A 180 24.80 -6.22 -21.50
CA LEU A 180 24.96 -5.01 -20.69
C LEU A 180 26.05 -5.16 -19.63
N ALA A 181 26.30 -6.38 -19.16
CA ALA A 181 27.39 -6.68 -18.23
C ALA A 181 28.76 -6.57 -18.91
N SER A 182 28.91 -7.02 -20.16
CA SER A 182 30.19 -6.91 -20.89
C SER A 182 30.59 -5.47 -21.23
N LEU A 183 29.66 -4.51 -21.13
CA LEU A 183 30.01 -3.08 -21.21
C LEU A 183 30.91 -2.65 -20.04
N ALA A 184 30.88 -3.34 -18.90
CA ALA A 184 31.74 -3.07 -17.76
C ALA A 184 33.24 -3.21 -18.10
N ASP A 185 33.56 -4.13 -19.01
CA ASP A 185 34.94 -4.40 -19.45
C ASP A 185 35.47 -3.30 -20.39
N ASN A 186 34.58 -2.46 -20.92
CA ASN A 186 34.99 -1.36 -21.78
C ASN A 186 35.50 -0.19 -20.91
N PRO A 187 36.77 0.23 -21.05
CA PRO A 187 37.33 1.33 -20.26
C PRO A 187 36.62 2.67 -20.47
N LYS A 188 35.87 2.81 -21.57
CA LYS A 188 35.07 4.01 -21.86
C LYS A 188 33.69 3.99 -21.17
N PHE A 189 33.25 2.86 -20.60
CA PHE A 189 31.97 2.80 -19.91
C PHE A 189 32.10 3.30 -18.47
N SER A 190 31.18 4.17 -18.08
CA SER A 190 31.10 4.68 -16.71
C SER A 190 29.75 4.37 -16.11
N TYR A 191 29.78 3.70 -14.96
CA TYR A 191 28.57 3.37 -14.19
C TYR A 191 27.82 4.62 -13.75
N HIS A 192 26.51 4.46 -13.54
CA HIS A 192 25.73 5.43 -12.80
C HIS A 192 26.38 5.68 -11.42
N PRO A 193 26.39 6.93 -10.91
CA PRO A 193 26.95 7.25 -9.60
C PRO A 193 26.46 6.29 -8.51
N ARG A 194 27.38 5.82 -7.66
CA ARG A 194 27.14 4.83 -6.58
C ARG A 194 26.78 3.41 -7.04
N CYS A 195 26.70 3.12 -8.33
CA CYS A 195 26.42 1.78 -8.86
C CYS A 195 27.67 0.94 -9.13
N LYS A 196 28.86 1.56 -9.26
CA LYS A 196 30.13 0.85 -9.53
C LYS A 196 30.46 -0.21 -8.49
N LYS A 197 30.20 0.03 -7.19
CA LYS A 197 30.45 -0.95 -6.13
C LYS A 197 29.53 -2.17 -6.18
N LEU A 198 28.43 -2.09 -6.93
CA LEU A 198 27.40 -3.12 -7.04
C LEU A 198 27.38 -3.76 -8.44
N ASP A 199 28.28 -3.34 -9.33
CA ASP A 199 28.30 -3.65 -10.76
C ASP A 199 26.92 -3.50 -11.44
N LEU A 200 26.13 -2.53 -10.96
CA LEU A 200 24.73 -2.36 -11.35
C LEU A 200 24.62 -1.49 -12.60
N SER A 201 24.52 -2.12 -13.78
CA SER A 201 24.24 -1.45 -15.06
C SER A 201 22.76 -1.49 -15.46
N HIS A 202 21.97 -2.45 -14.95
CA HIS A 202 20.57 -2.61 -15.32
C HIS A 202 19.73 -3.30 -14.23
N MET A 203 18.41 -3.11 -14.29
CA MET A 203 17.41 -3.83 -13.51
C MET A 203 16.28 -4.24 -14.46
N MET A 204 15.87 -5.51 -14.40
CA MET A 204 14.83 -6.05 -15.28
C MET A 204 13.80 -6.80 -14.47
N PHE A 205 12.53 -6.54 -14.75
CA PHE A 205 11.42 -7.32 -14.22
C PHE A 205 10.45 -7.62 -15.36
N ALA A 206 10.49 -8.85 -15.88
CA ALA A 206 9.82 -9.21 -17.13
C ALA A 206 10.16 -8.18 -18.23
N ASP A 207 9.17 -7.54 -18.83
CA ASP A 207 9.31 -6.56 -19.90
C ASP A 207 9.68 -5.15 -19.43
N ASP A 208 9.52 -4.85 -18.14
CA ASP A 208 9.92 -3.57 -17.54
C ASP A 208 11.43 -3.56 -17.26
N SER A 209 12.20 -2.90 -18.14
CA SER A 209 13.67 -2.82 -18.06
C SER A 209 14.14 -1.39 -17.76
N MET A 210 15.10 -1.25 -16.85
CA MET A 210 15.79 0.01 -16.56
C MET A 210 17.29 -0.18 -16.71
N MET A 211 17.94 0.72 -17.44
CA MET A 211 19.38 0.72 -17.68
C MET A 211 20.01 1.99 -17.09
N PHE A 212 21.21 1.87 -16.53
CA PHE A 212 21.87 2.90 -15.74
C PHE A 212 23.29 3.15 -16.23
N SER A 213 23.64 4.43 -16.41
CA SER A 213 25.00 4.84 -16.74
C SER A 213 25.30 6.27 -16.26
N ARG A 214 26.57 6.68 -16.37
CA ARG A 214 26.93 8.10 -16.34
C ARG A 214 26.33 8.79 -17.57
N ALA A 215 25.90 10.05 -17.42
CA ALA A 215 25.22 10.79 -18.48
C ALA A 215 26.18 11.49 -19.47
N ASP A 216 27.18 10.76 -19.94
CA ASP A 216 28.01 11.19 -21.06
C ASP A 216 27.42 10.65 -22.35
N GLU A 217 27.41 11.45 -23.42
CA GLU A 217 26.82 11.07 -24.70
C GLU A 217 27.40 9.74 -25.24
N SER A 218 28.73 9.57 -25.17
CA SER A 218 29.42 8.36 -25.63
C SER A 218 29.01 7.11 -24.84
N VAL A 219 28.85 7.24 -23.53
CA VAL A 219 28.47 6.14 -22.63
C VAL A 219 27.01 5.75 -22.84
N VAL A 220 26.13 6.74 -22.95
CA VAL A 220 24.70 6.53 -23.20
C VAL A 220 24.48 5.89 -24.58
N LYS A 221 25.21 6.33 -25.61
CA LYS A 221 25.21 5.68 -26.94
C LYS A 221 25.68 4.24 -26.88
N ALA A 222 26.77 3.94 -26.18
CA ALA A 222 27.27 2.58 -26.03
C ALA A 222 26.25 1.66 -25.33
N LEU A 223 25.61 2.17 -24.27
CA LEU A 223 24.56 1.47 -23.55
C LEU A 223 23.36 1.15 -24.46
N PHE A 224 22.89 2.14 -25.23
CA PHE A 224 21.78 1.95 -26.15
C PHE A 224 22.15 1.06 -27.34
N ALA A 225 23.38 1.13 -27.85
CA ALA A 225 23.87 0.27 -28.92
C ALA A 225 23.90 -1.20 -28.51
N ALA A 226 24.27 -1.51 -27.25
CA ALA A 226 24.19 -2.87 -26.71
C ALA A 226 22.74 -3.37 -26.68
N PHE A 227 21.78 -2.51 -26.30
CA PHE A 227 20.37 -2.84 -26.37
C PHE A 227 19.90 -3.05 -27.83
N THR A 228 20.32 -2.21 -28.77
CA THR A 228 20.00 -2.38 -30.20
C THR A 228 20.53 -3.71 -30.74
N LYS A 229 21.76 -4.11 -30.37
CA LYS A 229 22.32 -5.42 -30.72
C LYS A 229 21.43 -6.57 -30.23
N PHE A 230 20.94 -6.49 -29.00
CA PHE A 230 19.97 -7.45 -28.47
C PHE A 230 18.65 -7.42 -29.23
N SER A 231 18.11 -6.24 -29.53
CA SER A 231 16.84 -6.08 -30.26
C SER A 231 16.92 -6.72 -31.65
N LEU A 232 18.05 -6.58 -32.34
CA LEU A 232 18.28 -7.20 -33.65
C LEU A 232 18.36 -8.72 -33.57
N ALA A 233 19.00 -9.26 -32.53
CA ALA A 233 19.12 -10.71 -32.34
C ALA A 233 17.80 -11.37 -31.90
N SER A 234 17.09 -10.76 -30.97
CA SER A 234 15.93 -11.35 -30.30
C SER A 234 14.57 -11.00 -30.92
N GLY A 235 14.52 -9.95 -31.74
CA GLY A 235 13.27 -9.32 -32.22
C GLY A 235 12.53 -8.49 -31.16
N LEU A 236 13.09 -8.35 -29.95
CA LEU A 236 12.52 -7.54 -28.87
C LEU A 236 12.90 -6.06 -29.04
N GLU A 237 12.02 -5.31 -29.72
CA GLU A 237 12.20 -3.88 -29.93
C GLU A 237 11.72 -3.04 -28.74
N ALA A 238 12.43 -1.94 -28.48
CA ALA A 238 11.94 -0.87 -27.61
C ALA A 238 10.80 -0.10 -28.28
N ASN A 239 9.79 0.22 -27.48
CA ASN A 239 8.75 1.18 -27.82
C ASN A 239 9.26 2.59 -27.49
N LEU A 240 9.82 3.28 -28.47
CA LEU A 240 10.44 4.60 -28.28
C LEU A 240 9.46 5.63 -27.71
N HIS A 241 8.15 5.53 -28.00
CA HIS A 241 7.15 6.47 -27.47
C HIS A 241 6.74 6.22 -26.01
N LYS A 242 6.99 5.01 -25.48
CA LYS A 242 6.70 4.65 -24.08
C LYS A 242 7.95 4.52 -23.22
N SER A 243 9.11 4.42 -23.89
CA SER A 243 10.42 4.45 -23.25
C SER A 243 10.76 5.90 -22.93
N GLU A 244 11.48 6.11 -21.83
CA GLU A 244 11.79 7.44 -21.33
C GLU A 244 13.23 7.48 -20.81
N VAL A 245 13.94 8.57 -21.11
CA VAL A 245 15.27 8.83 -20.57
C VAL A 245 15.22 9.89 -19.47
N TYR A 246 15.92 9.62 -18.38
CA TYR A 246 15.98 10.48 -17.21
C TYR A 246 17.43 10.90 -16.99
N LEU A 247 17.68 12.19 -17.17
CA LEU A 247 19.00 12.80 -17.05
C LEU A 247 19.02 13.75 -15.85
N ALA A 248 20.09 13.72 -15.07
CA ALA A 248 20.36 14.69 -14.02
C ALA A 248 21.85 15.00 -13.94
N GLY A 249 22.19 16.22 -13.51
CA GLY A 249 23.60 16.62 -13.38
C GLY A 249 24.28 16.97 -14.70
N VAL A 250 23.50 17.32 -15.72
CA VAL A 250 23.98 17.59 -17.07
C VAL A 250 23.37 18.90 -17.58
N PRO A 251 24.13 19.79 -18.25
CA PRO A 251 23.58 20.97 -18.90
C PRO A 251 22.49 20.64 -19.93
N ASN A 252 21.48 21.51 -20.05
CA ASN A 252 20.33 21.30 -20.95
C ASN A 252 20.73 21.03 -22.42
N HIS A 253 21.82 21.64 -22.91
CA HIS A 253 22.31 21.42 -24.27
C HIS A 253 22.80 19.98 -24.48
N ILE A 254 23.60 19.42 -23.54
CA ILE A 254 24.08 18.04 -23.60
C ILE A 254 22.92 17.06 -23.42
N ALA A 255 21.95 17.39 -22.55
CA ALA A 255 20.76 16.58 -22.39
C ALA A 255 19.96 16.46 -23.70
N CYS A 256 19.76 17.57 -24.42
CA CYS A 256 19.10 17.60 -25.72
C CYS A 256 19.84 16.75 -26.77
N ILE A 257 21.16 16.91 -26.87
CA ILE A 257 22.01 16.11 -27.79
C ILE A 257 21.87 14.61 -27.47
N THR A 258 21.95 14.25 -26.18
CA THR A 258 21.86 12.86 -25.73
C THR A 258 20.50 12.26 -26.09
N VAL A 259 19.41 12.96 -25.79
CA VAL A 259 18.02 12.56 -26.11
C VAL A 259 17.83 12.34 -27.61
N ASN A 260 18.29 13.30 -28.43
CA ASN A 260 18.20 13.22 -29.89
C ASN A 260 19.04 12.07 -30.46
N SER A 261 20.18 11.78 -29.84
CA SER A 261 21.09 10.72 -30.32
C SER A 261 20.54 9.31 -30.13
N ILE A 262 19.74 9.07 -29.08
CA ILE A 262 19.13 7.76 -28.81
C ILE A 262 17.68 7.65 -29.31
N GLY A 263 17.03 8.79 -29.61
CA GLY A 263 15.64 8.83 -30.08
C GLY A 263 14.60 8.46 -29.03
N VAL A 264 14.93 8.59 -27.74
CA VAL A 264 14.03 8.28 -26.60
C VAL A 264 13.67 9.60 -25.90
N PRO A 265 12.37 9.92 -25.72
CA PRO A 265 11.95 11.18 -25.13
C PRO A 265 12.40 11.32 -23.67
N GLN A 266 12.65 12.56 -23.24
CA GLN A 266 13.02 12.85 -21.86
C GLN A 266 11.80 12.70 -20.93
N GLY A 267 11.93 11.83 -19.92
CA GLY A 267 10.93 11.62 -18.88
C GLY A 267 11.04 12.62 -17.73
N SER A 268 10.03 12.65 -16.88
CA SER A 268 10.01 13.47 -15.66
C SER A 268 9.54 12.67 -14.44
N PHE A 269 10.08 13.01 -13.27
CA PHE A 269 9.62 12.42 -12.01
C PHE A 269 8.41 13.18 -11.45
N PRO A 270 7.48 12.50 -10.76
CA PRO A 270 7.44 11.06 -10.51
C PRO A 270 6.80 10.27 -11.67
N PHE A 271 7.30 9.06 -11.93
CA PHE A 271 6.71 8.13 -12.90
C PHE A 271 6.30 6.82 -12.24
N ARG A 272 5.46 6.03 -12.92
CA ARG A 272 4.99 4.74 -12.39
C ARG A 272 5.90 3.60 -12.84
N TYR A 273 6.33 2.77 -11.90
CA TYR A 273 7.11 1.56 -12.12
C TYR A 273 6.52 0.41 -11.30
N LEU A 274 6.28 -0.74 -11.93
CA LEU A 274 5.65 -1.95 -11.37
C LEU A 274 4.29 -1.76 -10.68
N GLY A 275 3.72 -0.55 -10.66
CA GLY A 275 2.47 -0.26 -9.96
C GLY A 275 2.55 0.86 -8.93
N VAL A 276 3.76 1.28 -8.56
CA VAL A 276 4.05 2.34 -7.58
C VAL A 276 4.71 3.57 -8.23
N PRO A 277 4.55 4.77 -7.64
CA PRO A 277 5.29 5.96 -8.06
C PRO A 277 6.75 5.90 -7.60
N LEU A 278 7.66 6.05 -8.54
CA LEU A 278 9.09 6.26 -8.29
C LEU A 278 9.35 7.76 -8.26
N THR A 279 9.88 8.25 -7.15
CA THR A 279 10.03 9.68 -6.87
C THR A 279 11.39 9.94 -6.23
N THR A 280 11.95 11.12 -6.49
CA THR A 280 13.21 11.60 -5.89
C THR A 280 12.99 12.28 -4.53
N ARG A 281 11.73 12.53 -4.15
CA ARG A 281 11.32 13.22 -2.91
C ARG A 281 10.41 12.33 -2.06
N LYS A 282 10.13 12.74 -0.82
CA LYS A 282 9.08 12.09 0.00
C LYS A 282 7.75 12.10 -0.75
N LEU A 283 7.00 10.99 -0.64
CA LEU A 283 5.70 10.86 -1.28
C LEU A 283 4.76 11.98 -0.81
N SER A 284 4.23 12.73 -1.75
CA SER A 284 3.18 13.70 -1.49
C SER A 284 1.81 13.02 -1.47
N PHE A 285 0.80 13.76 -0.99
CA PHE A 285 -0.59 13.30 -1.06
C PHE A 285 -1.04 13.07 -2.51
N THR A 286 -0.59 13.93 -3.43
CA THR A 286 -0.90 13.86 -4.86
C THR A 286 -0.32 12.60 -5.50
N ASP A 287 0.90 12.22 -5.16
CA ASP A 287 1.56 11.01 -5.68
C ASP A 287 0.83 9.73 -5.25
N CYS A 288 0.18 9.77 -4.08
CA CYS A 288 -0.64 8.67 -3.56
C CYS A 288 -2.11 8.72 -4.02
N LYS A 289 -2.54 9.72 -4.78
CA LYS A 289 -3.93 9.84 -5.22
C LYS A 289 -4.42 8.63 -6.04
N PRO A 290 -3.62 8.01 -6.94
CA PRO A 290 -4.02 6.79 -7.63
C PRO A 290 -4.35 5.61 -6.69
N LEU A 291 -3.72 5.55 -5.51
CA LEU A 291 -4.05 4.53 -4.49
C LEU A 291 -5.40 4.81 -3.84
N ILE A 292 -5.66 6.08 -3.51
CA ILE A 292 -6.93 6.52 -2.91
C ILE A 292 -8.06 6.26 -3.92
N ASP A 293 -7.90 6.70 -5.17
CA ASP A 293 -8.92 6.57 -6.20
C ASP A 293 -9.24 5.09 -6.50
N ARG A 294 -8.23 4.21 -6.53
CA ARG A 294 -8.46 2.75 -6.63
C ARG A 294 -9.24 2.19 -5.43
N THR A 295 -8.97 2.70 -4.24
CA THR A 295 -9.67 2.29 -3.01
C THR A 295 -11.13 2.74 -3.06
N VAL A 296 -11.38 3.98 -3.47
CA VAL A 296 -12.72 4.53 -3.66
C VAL A 296 -13.48 3.75 -4.74
N ALA A 297 -12.89 3.53 -5.92
CA ALA A 297 -13.51 2.80 -7.01
C ALA A 297 -13.93 1.38 -6.59
N ARG A 298 -13.07 0.69 -5.84
CA ARG A 298 -13.37 -0.64 -5.30
C ARG A 298 -14.52 -0.61 -4.29
N ILE A 299 -14.55 0.37 -3.39
CA ILE A 299 -15.65 0.56 -2.43
C ILE A 299 -16.96 0.90 -3.14
N LYS A 300 -16.94 1.82 -4.11
CA LYS A 300 -18.11 2.20 -4.92
C LYS A 300 -18.72 1.00 -5.64
N SER A 301 -17.89 0.08 -6.15
CA SER A 301 -18.37 -1.17 -6.79
C SER A 301 -19.18 -2.08 -5.85
N TRP A 302 -19.12 -1.85 -4.53
CA TRP A 302 -19.80 -2.64 -3.51
C TRP A 302 -20.96 -1.91 -2.85
N THR A 303 -21.03 -0.58 -2.96
CA THR A 303 -22.10 0.26 -2.42
C THR A 303 -23.48 -0.18 -2.91
N SER A 304 -23.59 -0.63 -4.17
CA SER A 304 -24.86 -1.09 -4.76
C SER A 304 -25.37 -2.44 -4.21
N LYS A 305 -24.58 -3.17 -3.42
CA LYS A 305 -24.87 -4.59 -3.07
C LYS A 305 -25.63 -4.82 -1.75
N PHE A 306 -26.30 -3.81 -1.17
CA PHE A 306 -27.06 -3.88 0.10
C PHE A 306 -26.44 -4.81 1.17
N LEU A 307 -25.16 -4.61 1.45
CA LEU A 307 -24.39 -5.53 2.30
C LEU A 307 -24.64 -5.31 3.79
N SER A 308 -24.71 -6.41 4.55
CA SER A 308 -24.68 -6.38 6.02
C SER A 308 -23.37 -5.82 6.57
N TYR A 309 -23.36 -5.33 7.82
CA TYR A 309 -22.13 -4.86 8.48
C TYR A 309 -21.00 -5.88 8.48
N ALA A 310 -21.29 -7.16 8.73
CA ALA A 310 -20.29 -8.24 8.67
C ALA A 310 -19.67 -8.39 7.27
N GLY A 311 -20.47 -8.26 6.22
CA GLY A 311 -20.01 -8.27 4.83
C GLY A 311 -19.13 -7.06 4.51
N ARG A 312 -19.54 -5.86 4.93
CA ARG A 312 -18.75 -4.62 4.75
C ARG A 312 -17.41 -4.71 5.48
N LEU A 313 -17.37 -5.23 6.71
CA LEU A 313 -16.14 -5.46 7.47
C LEU A 313 -15.17 -6.36 6.71
N GLN A 314 -15.66 -7.44 6.11
CA GLN A 314 -14.82 -8.37 5.35
C GLN A 314 -14.21 -7.71 4.11
N LEU A 315 -14.98 -6.86 3.43
CA LEU A 315 -14.50 -6.08 2.29
C LEU A 315 -13.46 -5.03 2.68
N VAL A 316 -13.67 -4.33 3.80
CA VAL A 316 -12.67 -3.41 4.36
C VAL A 316 -11.37 -4.14 4.71
N LYS A 317 -11.45 -5.35 5.27
CA LYS A 317 -10.27 -6.19 5.53
C LYS A 317 -9.52 -6.53 4.24
N SER A 318 -10.24 -6.84 3.16
CA SER A 318 -9.65 -7.10 1.84
C SER A 318 -8.92 -5.88 1.27
N VAL A 319 -9.54 -4.69 1.33
CA VAL A 319 -8.91 -3.42 0.91
C VAL A 319 -7.63 -3.16 1.71
N SER A 320 -7.72 -3.28 3.04
CA SER A 320 -6.58 -3.07 3.94
C SER A 320 -5.43 -4.03 3.60
N PHE A 321 -5.74 -5.30 3.33
CA PHE A 321 -4.76 -6.31 2.95
C PHE A 321 -4.02 -5.99 1.64
N CYS A 322 -4.72 -5.49 0.61
CA CYS A 322 -4.06 -5.08 -0.64
C CYS A 322 -3.06 -3.94 -0.42
N ILE A 323 -3.40 -2.96 0.42
CA ILE A 323 -2.52 -1.82 0.73
C ILE A 323 -1.29 -2.30 1.54
N GLN A 324 -1.49 -3.26 2.43
CA GLN A 324 -0.43 -3.87 3.24
C GLN A 324 0.58 -4.68 2.43
N LEU A 325 0.12 -5.38 1.39
CA LEU A 325 0.99 -6.22 0.57
C LEU A 325 1.91 -5.42 -0.35
N TYR A 326 1.47 -4.24 -0.78
CA TYR A 326 2.14 -3.52 -1.85
C TYR A 326 2.75 -2.19 -1.37
N TRP A 327 1.93 -1.15 -1.23
CA TRP A 327 2.42 0.20 -0.90
C TRP A 327 3.07 0.30 0.48
N SER A 328 2.50 -0.37 1.48
CA SER A 328 2.97 -0.26 2.87
C SER A 328 4.32 -0.92 3.13
N GLN A 329 4.77 -1.83 2.24
CA GLN A 329 6.09 -2.45 2.36
C GLN A 329 7.15 -1.57 1.72
N ILE A 330 6.83 -0.95 0.59
CA ILE A 330 7.81 -0.21 -0.21
C ILE A 330 8.08 1.18 0.38
N PHE A 331 7.05 1.89 0.85
CA PHE A 331 7.18 3.29 1.26
C PHE A 331 6.75 3.55 2.69
N VAL A 332 7.36 4.56 3.31
CA VAL A 332 6.78 5.22 4.47
C VAL A 332 5.61 6.08 3.98
N MET A 333 4.39 5.68 4.29
CA MET A 333 3.18 6.32 3.78
C MET A 333 2.87 7.62 4.53
N PRO A 334 2.50 8.72 3.83
CA PRO A 334 2.09 9.95 4.51
C PRO A 334 0.87 9.72 5.40
N LYS A 335 0.92 10.23 6.64
CA LYS A 335 -0.18 10.09 7.61
C LYS A 335 -1.52 10.60 7.05
N LYS A 336 -1.49 11.68 6.25
CA LYS A 336 -2.69 12.25 5.61
C LYS A 336 -3.37 11.25 4.66
N VAL A 337 -2.58 10.50 3.87
CA VAL A 337 -3.09 9.47 2.95
C VAL A 337 -3.71 8.31 3.73
N MET A 338 -3.04 7.84 4.78
CA MET A 338 -3.58 6.74 5.60
C MET A 338 -4.87 7.13 6.34
N LYS A 339 -4.94 8.36 6.87
CA LYS A 339 -6.16 8.89 7.49
C LYS A 339 -7.30 9.00 6.49
N GLU A 340 -7.02 9.39 5.25
CA GLU A 340 -8.05 9.50 4.21
C GLU A 340 -8.59 8.13 3.79
N ILE A 341 -7.72 7.13 3.59
CA ILE A 341 -8.15 5.76 3.34
C ILE A 341 -8.98 5.20 4.50
N GLN A 342 -8.53 5.43 5.74
CA GLN A 342 -9.25 5.04 6.94
C GLN A 342 -10.62 5.74 7.02
N ARG A 343 -10.71 7.02 6.67
CA ARG A 343 -11.98 7.76 6.60
C ARG A 343 -12.94 7.10 5.61
N ILE A 344 -12.49 6.80 4.39
CA ILE A 344 -13.30 6.16 3.35
C ILE A 344 -13.77 4.77 3.82
N CYS A 345 -12.87 3.95 4.36
CA CYS A 345 -13.25 2.62 4.85
C CYS A 345 -14.20 2.69 6.06
N ARG A 346 -14.05 3.69 6.93
CA ARG A 346 -14.96 3.93 8.07
C ARG A 346 -16.35 4.35 7.60
N CYS A 347 -16.45 5.27 6.65
CA CYS A 347 -17.73 5.66 6.05
C CYS A 347 -18.43 4.46 5.42
N PHE A 348 -17.71 3.70 4.60
CA PHE A 348 -18.26 2.50 3.96
C PHE A 348 -18.72 1.47 4.99
N MET A 349 -17.94 1.23 6.05
CA MET A 349 -18.29 0.27 7.10
C MET A 349 -19.65 0.57 7.74
N TRP A 350 -19.90 1.83 8.09
CA TRP A 350 -21.08 2.22 8.85
C TRP A 350 -22.24 2.72 7.97
N SER A 351 -21.98 3.61 7.02
CA SER A 351 -23.02 4.17 6.14
C SER A 351 -23.32 3.26 4.95
N GLY A 352 -22.35 2.46 4.50
CA GLY A 352 -22.47 1.67 3.26
C GLY A 352 -22.19 2.48 2.00
N THR A 353 -21.92 3.76 2.15
CA THR A 353 -21.56 4.74 1.12
C THR A 353 -20.14 5.26 1.39
N ASP A 354 -19.53 5.86 0.37
CA ASP A 354 -18.26 6.58 0.52
C ASP A 354 -18.45 8.05 0.95
N GLU A 355 -19.67 8.58 0.78
CA GLU A 355 -20.08 9.94 1.15
C GLU A 355 -21.06 9.94 2.33
N GLY A 356 -20.91 10.91 3.23
CA GLY A 356 -21.75 11.08 4.41
C GLY A 356 -21.35 10.15 5.58
N SER A 357 -20.87 10.75 6.67
CA SER A 357 -20.68 10.02 7.93
C SER A 357 -22.00 10.00 8.69
N ARG A 358 -22.70 8.86 8.72
CA ARG A 358 -23.57 8.59 9.87
C ARG A 358 -22.68 8.46 11.11
N LYS A 359 -23.20 8.75 12.31
CA LYS A 359 -22.46 8.55 13.57
C LYS A 359 -22.01 7.09 13.65
N ALA A 360 -20.69 6.86 13.70
CA ALA A 360 -20.13 5.52 13.83
C ALA A 360 -20.57 4.91 15.17
N ALA A 361 -21.11 3.69 15.14
CA ALA A 361 -21.55 3.02 16.37
C ALA A 361 -20.37 2.67 17.28
N VAL A 362 -19.21 2.37 16.70
CA VAL A 362 -17.96 2.06 17.40
C VAL A 362 -16.80 2.79 16.72
N SER A 363 -15.83 3.26 17.52
CA SER A 363 -14.65 3.95 17.02
C SER A 363 -13.79 3.04 16.13
N TRP A 364 -13.01 3.65 15.23
CA TRP A 364 -12.17 2.87 14.32
C TRP A 364 -11.02 2.17 15.06
N GLU A 365 -10.48 2.83 16.07
CA GLU A 365 -9.43 2.33 16.95
C GLU A 365 -9.88 1.04 17.63
N GLN A 366 -11.13 1.00 18.11
CA GLN A 366 -11.71 -0.19 18.73
C GLN A 366 -11.95 -1.32 17.72
N LEU A 367 -12.31 -1.02 16.47
CA LEU A 367 -12.37 -2.03 15.40
C LEU A 367 -10.99 -2.65 15.11
N CYS A 368 -9.92 -1.85 15.21
CA CYS A 368 -8.54 -2.29 15.02
C CYS A 368 -7.99 -3.14 16.17
N LEU A 369 -8.62 -3.11 17.34
CA LEU A 369 -8.19 -3.93 18.46
C LEU A 369 -8.30 -5.43 18.17
N PRO A 370 -7.50 -6.26 18.86
CA PRO A 370 -7.65 -7.68 18.80
C PRO A 370 -9.07 -8.12 19.20
N LYS A 371 -9.54 -9.25 18.63
CA LYS A 371 -10.78 -9.91 19.07
C LYS A 371 -10.82 -10.18 20.57
N SER A 372 -9.66 -10.37 21.19
CA SER A 372 -9.56 -10.59 22.63
C SER A 372 -9.83 -9.36 23.48
N CYS A 373 -9.65 -8.17 22.91
CA CYS A 373 -9.97 -6.87 23.51
C CYS A 373 -11.31 -6.31 22.99
N GLY A 374 -12.13 -7.16 22.36
CA GLY A 374 -13.44 -6.77 21.84
C GLY A 374 -13.44 -6.07 20.48
N GLY A 375 -12.31 -6.03 19.77
CA GLY A 375 -12.24 -5.52 18.39
C GLY A 375 -12.47 -6.59 17.31
N TRP A 376 -12.26 -6.21 16.05
CA TRP A 376 -12.48 -7.09 14.88
C TRP A 376 -11.20 -7.54 14.17
N ASN A 377 -10.03 -7.32 14.80
CA ASN A 377 -8.71 -7.51 14.20
C ASN A 377 -8.54 -6.70 12.89
N LEU A 378 -9.18 -5.53 12.79
CA LEU A 378 -8.88 -4.64 11.70
C LEU A 378 -7.43 -4.18 11.82
N LYS A 379 -6.72 -4.06 10.71
CA LYS A 379 -5.32 -3.67 10.76
C LYS A 379 -5.22 -2.16 10.74
N ASP A 380 -4.54 -1.62 11.74
CA ASP A 380 -4.13 -0.23 11.73
C ASP A 380 -3.05 -0.04 10.66
N LEU A 381 -3.39 0.70 9.60
CA LEU A 381 -2.49 0.93 8.46
C LEU A 381 -1.22 1.68 8.88
N THR A 382 -1.31 2.56 9.87
CA THR A 382 -0.18 3.36 10.37
C THR A 382 0.82 2.48 11.11
N VAL A 383 0.32 1.65 12.03
CA VAL A 383 1.17 0.71 12.79
C VAL A 383 1.74 -0.36 11.85
N TRP A 384 0.95 -0.84 10.90
CA TRP A 384 1.40 -1.82 9.92
C TRP A 384 2.49 -1.28 9.00
N ASN A 385 2.36 -0.04 8.50
CA ASN A 385 3.37 0.57 7.65
C ASN A 385 4.70 0.72 8.38
N LYS A 386 4.69 1.13 9.66
CA LYS A 386 5.90 1.14 10.50
C LYS A 386 6.51 -0.26 10.61
N ALA A 387 5.72 -1.27 10.95
CA ALA A 387 6.20 -2.66 11.07
C ALA A 387 6.78 -3.20 9.75
N ALA A 388 6.19 -2.83 8.61
CA ALA A 388 6.62 -3.26 7.29
C ALA A 388 7.91 -2.56 6.84
N VAL A 389 8.07 -1.25 7.10
CA VAL A 389 9.31 -0.53 6.80
C VAL A 389 10.47 -1.00 7.68
N LEU A 390 10.20 -1.33 8.96
CA LEU A 390 11.21 -1.90 9.86
C LEU A 390 11.80 -3.22 9.35
N LYS A 391 11.04 -4.01 8.56
CA LYS A 391 11.58 -5.19 7.87
C LYS A 391 12.73 -4.83 6.92
N HIS A 392 12.61 -3.72 6.20
CA HIS A 392 13.67 -3.25 5.29
C HIS A 392 14.87 -2.73 6.07
N CYS A 393 14.65 -1.99 7.17
CA CYS A 393 15.73 -1.57 8.06
C CYS A 393 16.49 -2.78 8.62
N TRP A 394 15.77 -3.80 9.06
CA TRP A 394 16.35 -5.07 9.52
C TRP A 394 17.18 -5.76 8.44
N ALA A 395 16.63 -5.88 7.22
CA ALA A 395 17.33 -6.49 6.08
C ALA A 395 18.61 -5.73 5.68
N LEU A 396 18.60 -4.39 5.80
CA LEU A 396 19.78 -3.56 5.55
C LEU A 396 20.82 -3.69 6.66
N SER A 397 20.39 -3.76 7.93
CA SER A 397 21.29 -3.88 9.08
C SER A 397 22.00 -5.24 9.16
N LEU A 398 21.41 -6.30 8.61
CA LEU A 398 22.00 -7.64 8.56
C LEU A 398 23.07 -7.82 7.47
N LYS A 399 23.28 -6.84 6.58
CA LYS A 399 24.40 -6.89 5.61
C LYS A 399 25.76 -6.69 6.27
N HIS A 400 25.80 -6.27 7.53
CA HIS A 400 27.01 -6.32 8.35
C HIS A 400 26.78 -7.41 9.40
N ASP A 401 27.70 -8.37 9.49
CA ASP A 401 27.78 -9.42 10.52
C ASP A 401 27.88 -8.82 11.93
N ARG A 402 26.81 -8.21 12.39
CA ARG A 402 26.67 -7.72 13.76
C ARG A 402 25.35 -8.24 14.26
N LEU A 403 25.44 -9.37 14.93
CA LEU A 403 24.44 -9.88 15.86
C LEU A 403 23.95 -8.70 16.71
N TRP A 404 22.70 -8.26 16.47
CA TRP A 404 22.05 -7.33 17.37
C TRP A 404 21.75 -8.09 18.66
N ALA A 405 22.68 -8.03 19.62
CA ALA A 405 22.35 -8.23 21.01
C ALA A 405 21.39 -7.09 21.41
N ASN A 406 20.10 -7.40 21.50
CA ASN A 406 19.05 -6.72 22.31
C ASN A 406 17.63 -6.97 21.72
N GLY A 407 17.17 -8.22 21.74
CA GLY A 407 15.73 -8.53 21.71
C GLY A 407 15.01 -8.44 20.35
N VAL A 408 15.72 -8.36 19.21
CA VAL A 408 15.10 -8.38 17.87
C VAL A 408 14.85 -9.81 17.36
N ASP A 409 15.54 -10.81 17.92
CA ASP A 409 15.39 -12.23 17.56
C ASP A 409 13.96 -12.75 17.70
N GLN A 410 13.19 -12.18 18.64
CA GLN A 410 11.78 -12.55 18.84
C GLN A 410 10.91 -12.30 17.60
N PHE A 411 11.29 -11.35 16.74
CA PHE A 411 10.57 -10.99 15.51
C PHE A 411 11.02 -11.79 14.28
N VAL A 412 12.09 -12.57 14.41
CA VAL A 412 12.60 -13.46 13.37
C VAL A 412 12.03 -14.86 13.59
N HIS A 413 11.79 -15.58 12.51
CA HIS A 413 11.47 -17.00 12.55
C HIS A 413 12.14 -17.64 11.34
N THR A 414 12.89 -18.71 11.54
CA THR A 414 13.63 -19.42 10.47
C THR A 414 14.43 -18.45 9.58
N GLY A 415 15.20 -17.55 10.21
CA GLY A 415 16.01 -16.54 9.50
C GLY A 415 15.23 -15.47 8.74
N LYS A 416 13.89 -15.39 8.85
CA LYS A 416 13.05 -14.40 8.15
C LYS A 416 12.29 -13.51 9.13
N PHE A 417 12.38 -12.20 8.94
CA PHE A 417 11.62 -11.21 9.71
C PHE A 417 10.12 -11.33 9.47
N ARG A 418 9.34 -11.44 10.55
CA ARG A 418 7.88 -11.57 10.51
C ARG A 418 7.22 -10.24 10.85
N ILE A 419 6.77 -9.51 9.83
CA ILE A 419 6.02 -8.23 9.97
C ILE A 419 4.85 -8.37 10.96
N GLN A 420 4.15 -9.52 10.94
CA GLN A 420 3.01 -9.74 11.83
C GLN A 420 3.39 -9.78 13.32
N LYS A 421 4.58 -10.30 13.68
CA LYS A 421 5.05 -10.29 15.07
C LYS A 421 5.39 -8.86 15.51
N MET A 422 6.14 -8.15 14.67
CA MET A 422 6.46 -6.73 14.90
C MET A 422 5.19 -5.87 15.02
N TYR A 423 4.21 -6.09 14.15
CA TYR A 423 2.92 -5.41 14.22
C TYR A 423 2.22 -5.68 15.56
N LYS A 424 2.17 -6.93 16.03
CA LYS A 424 1.54 -7.24 17.32
C LYS A 424 2.25 -6.59 18.50
N PHE A 425 3.57 -6.41 18.41
CA PHE A 425 4.36 -5.74 19.43
C PHE A 425 4.12 -4.21 19.45
N LEU A 426 4.02 -3.59 18.27
CA LEU A 426 3.74 -2.15 18.15
C LEU A 426 2.27 -1.79 18.35
N HIS A 427 1.36 -2.75 18.18
CA HIS A 427 -0.08 -2.53 18.26
C HIS A 427 -0.55 -2.58 19.71
N PRO A 428 -1.25 -1.55 20.21
CA PRO A 428 -1.69 -1.53 21.60
C PRO A 428 -2.62 -2.70 21.90
N VAL A 429 -2.38 -3.34 23.04
CA VAL A 429 -3.25 -4.39 23.58
C VAL A 429 -4.16 -3.73 24.61
N GLY A 430 -5.45 -3.64 24.31
CA GLY A 430 -6.45 -3.15 25.27
C GLY A 430 -6.85 -4.21 26.30
N ASP A 431 -7.76 -3.83 27.19
CA ASP A 431 -8.30 -4.74 28.22
C ASP A 431 -8.99 -5.96 27.61
N GLN A 432 -8.80 -7.12 28.23
CA GLN A 432 -9.40 -8.36 27.76
C GLN A 432 -10.90 -8.39 28.09
N VAL A 433 -11.71 -8.79 27.12
CA VAL A 433 -13.16 -8.88 27.29
C VAL A 433 -13.61 -10.30 27.64
N GLY A 434 -14.47 -10.42 28.66
CA GLY A 434 -15.00 -11.72 29.12
C GLY A 434 -15.90 -12.42 28.09
N TRP A 435 -16.52 -11.66 27.18
CA TRP A 435 -17.44 -12.15 26.15
C TRP A 435 -16.76 -12.57 24.83
N LYS A 436 -15.42 -12.55 24.75
CA LYS A 436 -14.65 -12.96 23.56
C LYS A 436 -15.08 -14.32 23.01
N ARG A 437 -15.23 -15.33 23.88
CA ARG A 437 -15.56 -16.70 23.46
C ARG A 437 -17.00 -16.80 22.93
N LEU A 438 -17.92 -16.06 23.54
CA LEU A 438 -19.32 -16.00 23.12
C LEU A 438 -19.44 -15.34 21.75
N ILE A 439 -18.79 -14.21 21.51
CA ILE A 439 -18.98 -13.44 20.27
C ILE A 439 -17.92 -13.76 19.22
N CYS A 440 -16.65 -13.50 19.53
CA CYS A 440 -15.58 -13.50 18.52
C CYS A 440 -15.17 -14.89 18.01
N ASN A 441 -15.47 -15.94 18.76
CA ASN A 441 -15.17 -17.34 18.45
C ASN A 441 -16.44 -18.17 18.18
N SER A 442 -17.60 -17.54 18.03
CA SER A 442 -18.84 -18.26 17.74
C SER A 442 -18.86 -18.84 16.33
N HIS A 443 -19.57 -19.96 16.18
CA HIS A 443 -19.94 -20.55 14.89
C HIS A 443 -21.27 -19.99 14.36
N ALA A 444 -21.92 -19.07 15.07
CA ALA A 444 -23.11 -18.37 14.61
C ALA A 444 -22.87 -17.61 13.28
N SER A 445 -23.96 -17.18 12.64
CA SER A 445 -23.85 -16.44 11.40
C SER A 445 -23.00 -15.16 11.60
N PRO A 446 -22.17 -14.76 10.62
CA PRO A 446 -21.37 -13.54 10.74
C PRO A 446 -22.22 -12.28 10.97
N LYS A 447 -23.42 -12.23 10.38
CA LYS A 447 -24.38 -11.12 10.56
C LYS A 447 -24.88 -11.08 12.00
N SER A 448 -25.31 -12.22 12.53
CA SER A 448 -25.82 -12.36 13.90
C SER A 448 -24.74 -12.05 14.93
N THR A 449 -23.53 -12.55 14.71
CA THR A 449 -22.37 -12.28 15.57
C THR A 449 -22.01 -10.79 15.61
N PHE A 450 -22.07 -10.09 14.47
CA PHE A 450 -21.78 -8.66 14.43
C PHE A 450 -22.84 -7.82 15.15
N ILE A 451 -24.12 -8.19 15.04
CA ILE A 451 -25.19 -7.52 15.79
C ILE A 451 -25.08 -7.81 17.28
N ALA A 452 -24.90 -9.07 17.69
CA ALA A 452 -24.70 -9.42 19.09
C ALA A 452 -23.48 -8.71 19.71
N TRP A 453 -22.41 -8.51 18.93
CA TRP A 453 -21.26 -7.70 19.34
C TRP A 453 -21.64 -6.24 19.63
N LEU A 454 -22.49 -5.62 18.81
CA LEU A 454 -23.00 -4.27 19.08
C LEU A 454 -23.90 -4.24 20.32
N VAL A 455 -24.75 -5.25 20.51
CA VAL A 455 -25.66 -5.34 21.66
C VAL A 455 -24.90 -5.42 22.97
N VAL A 456 -23.89 -6.30 23.06
CA VAL A 456 -23.07 -6.47 24.28
C VAL A 456 -22.32 -5.20 24.65
N GLN A 457 -22.03 -4.31 23.68
CA GLN A 457 -21.41 -3.01 23.93
C GLN A 457 -22.42 -1.87 24.13
N ASN A 458 -23.72 -2.17 24.11
CA ASN A 458 -24.78 -1.17 24.12
C ASN A 458 -24.63 -0.15 22.97
N ARG A 459 -24.36 -0.65 21.75
CA ARG A 459 -24.07 0.13 20.52
C ARG A 459 -25.15 0.07 19.44
N LEU A 460 -26.30 -0.54 19.73
CA LEU A 460 -27.48 -0.48 18.85
C LEU A 460 -28.25 0.83 18.99
N ALA A 461 -29.04 1.16 17.95
CA ALA A 461 -29.83 2.39 17.90
C ALA A 461 -31.25 2.15 18.46
N THR A 462 -31.33 1.79 19.73
CA THR A 462 -32.58 1.66 20.50
C THR A 462 -33.19 3.03 20.77
N LYS A 463 -34.52 3.10 20.97
CA LYS A 463 -35.22 4.39 21.14
C LYS A 463 -34.69 5.21 22.32
N ASP A 464 -34.38 4.60 23.46
CA ASP A 464 -33.71 5.28 24.60
C ASP A 464 -32.43 6.05 24.19
N ARG A 465 -31.62 5.47 23.32
CA ARG A 465 -30.39 6.08 22.80
C ARG A 465 -30.66 7.13 21.75
N LEU A 466 -31.66 6.93 20.90
CA LEU A 466 -32.06 7.94 19.93
C LEU A 466 -32.62 9.19 20.64
N ILE A 467 -33.40 9.02 21.71
CA ILE A 467 -33.87 10.10 22.59
C ILE A 467 -32.68 10.81 23.25
N SER A 468 -31.67 10.06 23.72
CA SER A 468 -30.43 10.66 24.26
C SER A 468 -29.65 11.50 23.24
N TRP A 469 -29.93 11.33 21.94
CA TRP A 469 -29.39 12.15 20.86
C TRP A 469 -30.30 13.34 20.49
N GLN A 470 -31.27 13.66 21.34
CA GLN A 470 -32.24 14.75 21.14
C GLN A 470 -33.14 14.55 19.91
N LEU A 471 -33.38 13.30 19.49
CA LEU A 471 -34.38 13.00 18.47
C LEU A 471 -35.76 12.95 19.12
N ASN A 472 -36.72 13.68 18.55
CA ASN A 472 -38.11 13.69 19.00
C ASN A 472 -38.83 12.43 18.49
N ILE A 473 -38.78 11.35 19.28
CA ILE A 473 -39.42 10.08 18.97
C ILE A 473 -40.15 9.52 20.19
N ASP A 474 -41.24 8.80 19.96
CA ASP A 474 -41.93 8.05 21.01
C ASP A 474 -41.04 6.93 21.54
N GLY A 475 -40.82 6.90 22.86
CA GLY A 475 -39.98 5.93 23.57
C GLY A 475 -40.59 4.54 23.70
N THR A 476 -41.88 4.37 23.43
CA THR A 476 -42.62 3.12 23.63
C THR A 476 -42.07 1.98 22.77
N CYS A 477 -41.93 0.77 23.31
CA CYS A 477 -41.42 -0.40 22.59
C CYS A 477 -42.32 -0.79 21.41
N GLY A 478 -41.74 -0.88 20.21
CA GLY A 478 -42.50 -1.26 19.02
C GLY A 478 -43.02 -2.70 19.04
N LEU A 479 -42.45 -3.58 19.87
CA LEU A 479 -42.82 -5.00 19.92
C LEU A 479 -43.95 -5.29 20.91
N CYS A 480 -43.90 -4.76 22.14
CA CYS A 480 -44.95 -4.97 23.15
C CYS A 480 -45.93 -3.81 23.28
N GLN A 481 -45.53 -2.59 22.92
CA GLN A 481 -46.30 -1.35 23.13
C GLN A 481 -46.68 -1.03 24.59
N LEU A 482 -46.04 -1.67 25.58
CA LEU A 482 -46.38 -1.52 27.01
C LEU A 482 -45.35 -0.70 27.81
N GLU A 483 -44.07 -0.85 27.51
CA GLU A 483 -42.97 -0.19 28.23
C GLU A 483 -42.05 0.57 27.27
N ASN A 484 -41.19 1.44 27.80
CA ASN A 484 -40.17 2.14 27.01
C ASN A 484 -39.08 1.19 26.47
N GLU A 485 -38.68 1.38 25.22
CA GLU A 485 -37.64 0.59 24.56
C GLU A 485 -36.24 0.97 25.07
N SER A 486 -35.74 0.17 26.01
CA SER A 486 -34.32 0.07 26.33
C SER A 486 -33.71 -1.21 25.79
N LEU A 487 -32.39 -1.30 25.71
CA LEU A 487 -31.72 -2.55 25.33
C LEU A 487 -32.11 -3.72 26.26
N ALA A 488 -32.19 -3.48 27.57
CA ALA A 488 -32.57 -4.50 28.54
C ALA A 488 -34.05 -4.90 28.43
N HIS A 489 -34.92 -3.96 28.06
CA HIS A 489 -36.32 -4.26 27.77
C HIS A 489 -36.44 -5.09 26.48
N LEU A 490 -35.85 -4.61 25.39
CA LEU A 490 -35.94 -5.21 24.06
C LEU A 490 -35.45 -6.66 24.02
N PHE A 491 -34.37 -6.97 24.76
CA PHE A 491 -33.82 -8.32 24.83
C PHE A 491 -34.21 -9.01 26.14
N PHE A 492 -35.20 -9.91 26.05
CA PHE A 492 -35.63 -10.89 27.05
C PHE A 492 -36.54 -10.38 28.18
N SER A 493 -36.81 -9.07 28.29
CA SER A 493 -37.80 -8.54 29.25
C SER A 493 -39.14 -8.18 28.60
N CYS A 494 -39.13 -7.72 27.34
CA CYS A 494 -40.32 -7.51 26.51
C CYS A 494 -41.09 -8.82 26.33
N SER A 495 -42.41 -8.81 26.52
CA SER A 495 -43.29 -9.99 26.43
C SER A 495 -43.01 -10.85 25.19
N TYR A 496 -43.04 -10.23 24.00
CA TYR A 496 -42.71 -10.89 22.73
C TYR A 496 -41.30 -11.51 22.69
N SER A 497 -40.27 -10.75 23.09
CA SER A 497 -38.88 -11.24 23.10
C SER A 497 -38.63 -12.36 24.12
N LYS A 498 -39.34 -12.29 25.26
CA LYS A 498 -39.28 -13.25 26.37
C LYS A 498 -39.89 -14.57 25.94
N ASP A 499 -41.00 -14.54 25.21
CA ASP A 499 -41.65 -15.75 24.70
C ASP A 499 -40.82 -16.44 23.61
N ILE A 500 -40.16 -15.68 22.71
CA ILE A 500 -39.20 -16.25 21.75
C ILE A 500 -38.09 -16.99 22.50
N TRP A 501 -37.44 -16.34 23.46
CA TRP A 501 -36.31 -16.95 24.16
C TRP A 501 -36.74 -18.14 25.02
N ARG A 502 -37.91 -18.06 25.68
CA ARG A 502 -38.50 -19.17 26.43
C ARG A 502 -38.69 -20.40 25.53
N GLN A 503 -39.27 -20.24 24.34
CA GLN A 503 -39.48 -21.36 23.42
C GLN A 503 -38.15 -21.92 22.89
N VAL A 504 -37.16 -21.08 22.59
CA VAL A 504 -35.81 -21.52 22.21
C VAL A 504 -35.16 -22.32 23.34
N LEU A 505 -35.26 -21.88 24.60
CA LEU A 505 -34.72 -22.61 25.76
C LEU A 505 -35.36 -23.99 25.93
N ILE A 506 -36.68 -24.10 25.72
CA ILE A 506 -37.41 -25.36 25.78
C ILE A 506 -36.89 -26.32 24.70
N GLN A 507 -36.74 -25.87 23.45
CA GLN A 507 -36.24 -26.71 22.35
C GLN A 507 -34.77 -27.11 22.55
N LEU A 508 -33.98 -26.33 23.27
CA LEU A 508 -32.61 -26.67 23.65
C LEU A 508 -32.53 -27.61 24.87
N GLY A 509 -33.67 -27.98 25.48
CA GLY A 509 -33.74 -28.83 26.66
C GLY A 509 -33.21 -28.16 27.93
N VAL A 510 -33.42 -26.85 28.10
CA VAL A 510 -33.00 -26.08 29.27
C VAL A 510 -34.19 -25.77 30.17
N SER A 511 -34.27 -26.41 31.33
CA SER A 511 -35.33 -26.25 32.33
C SER A 511 -35.09 -25.03 33.24
N ARG A 512 -35.25 -23.81 32.71
CA ARG A 512 -35.23 -22.57 33.51
C ARG A 512 -36.10 -21.47 32.91
N GLY A 513 -36.48 -20.50 33.73
CA GLY A 513 -37.11 -19.26 33.29
C GLY A 513 -36.15 -18.33 32.54
N VAL A 514 -36.71 -17.32 31.87
CA VAL A 514 -35.97 -16.25 31.20
C VAL A 514 -35.59 -15.18 32.23
N PHE A 515 -34.30 -14.86 32.30
CA PHE A 515 -33.75 -13.84 33.19
C PHE A 515 -33.56 -12.49 32.46
N PRO A 516 -33.33 -11.39 33.20
CA PRO A 516 -32.97 -10.11 32.60
C PRO A 516 -31.67 -10.18 31.78
N TRP A 517 -31.53 -9.26 30.81
CA TRP A 517 -30.41 -9.22 29.85
C TRP A 517 -29.02 -9.49 30.47
N LYS A 518 -28.68 -8.81 31.57
CA LYS A 518 -27.35 -8.92 32.20
C LYS A 518 -27.04 -10.36 32.64
N GLU A 519 -28.01 -11.04 33.25
CA GLU A 519 -27.87 -12.41 33.74
C GLU A 519 -27.80 -13.41 32.59
N GLU A 520 -28.65 -13.24 31.57
CA GLU A 520 -28.64 -14.06 30.35
C GLU A 520 -27.29 -14.02 29.64
N VAL A 521 -26.69 -12.83 29.52
CA VAL A 521 -25.35 -12.65 28.95
C VAL A 521 -24.30 -13.38 29.78
N GLN A 522 -24.33 -13.29 31.12
CA GLN A 522 -23.38 -13.99 31.98
C GLN A 522 -23.48 -15.51 31.85
N ILE A 523 -24.70 -16.04 31.77
CA ILE A 523 -24.95 -17.47 31.53
C ILE A 523 -24.39 -17.88 30.17
N ALA A 524 -24.65 -17.10 29.12
CA ALA A 524 -24.13 -17.35 27.78
C ALA A 524 -22.59 -17.30 27.74
N ILE A 525 -21.96 -16.33 28.42
CA ILE A 525 -20.51 -16.25 28.56
C ILE A 525 -19.96 -17.50 29.26
N LYS A 526 -20.53 -17.90 30.40
CA LYS A 526 -20.11 -19.08 31.15
C LYS A 526 -20.22 -20.35 30.31
N ARG A 527 -21.34 -20.52 29.59
CA ARG A 527 -21.55 -21.67 28.69
C ARG A 527 -20.60 -21.69 27.49
N SER A 528 -20.31 -20.53 26.91
CA SER A 528 -19.37 -20.40 25.77
C SER A 528 -17.93 -20.83 26.09
N ARG A 529 -17.58 -20.97 27.38
CA ARG A 529 -16.26 -21.48 27.79
C ARG A 529 -16.13 -22.99 27.59
N SER A 530 -17.25 -23.71 27.51
CA SER A 530 -17.30 -25.17 27.35
C SER A 530 -17.29 -25.56 25.87
N LYS A 531 -16.57 -26.64 25.54
CA LYS A 531 -16.53 -27.25 24.19
C LYS A 531 -17.65 -28.28 23.96
N LYS A 532 -18.51 -28.55 24.95
CA LYS A 532 -19.59 -29.55 24.81
C LYS A 532 -20.59 -29.10 23.73
N LYS A 533 -21.05 -30.03 22.87
CA LYS A 533 -22.01 -29.74 21.78
C LYS A 533 -23.24 -28.96 22.26
N LYS A 534 -23.83 -29.34 23.41
CA LYS A 534 -24.96 -28.62 24.04
C LYS A 534 -24.64 -27.15 24.38
N ALA A 535 -23.42 -26.87 24.85
CA ALA A 535 -23.00 -25.52 25.20
C ALA A 535 -22.69 -24.65 23.96
N CYS A 536 -22.17 -25.27 22.89
CA CYS A 536 -21.98 -24.62 21.59
C CYS A 536 -23.33 -24.27 20.95
N LYS A 537 -24.26 -25.23 20.88
CA LYS A 537 -25.65 -25.02 20.42
C LYS A 537 -26.31 -23.86 21.14
N TYR A 538 -26.21 -23.82 22.48
CA TYR A 538 -26.74 -22.72 23.28
C TYR A 538 -26.12 -21.35 22.91
N SER A 539 -24.81 -21.29 22.73
CA SER A 539 -24.11 -20.03 22.41
C SER A 539 -24.51 -19.50 21.04
N ILE A 540 -24.70 -20.39 20.06
CA ILE A 540 -25.20 -20.03 18.72
C ILE A 540 -26.65 -19.56 18.81
N ALA A 541 -27.51 -20.33 19.49
CA ALA A 541 -28.92 -19.99 19.66
C ALA A 541 -29.13 -18.64 20.34
N PHE A 542 -28.31 -18.31 21.34
CA PHE A 542 -28.32 -16.99 21.99
C PHE A 542 -28.05 -15.87 20.97
N ILE A 543 -27.00 -16.00 20.15
CA ILE A 543 -26.60 -14.98 19.18
C ILE A 543 -27.62 -14.85 18.05
N GLU A 544 -28.14 -15.96 17.56
CA GLU A 544 -29.19 -15.97 16.52
C GLU A 544 -30.50 -15.39 17.07
N SER A 545 -30.88 -15.67 18.32
CA SER A 545 -32.06 -15.09 18.96
C SER A 545 -31.96 -13.57 19.07
N VAL A 546 -30.82 -13.06 19.53
CA VAL A 546 -30.55 -11.61 19.59
C VAL A 546 -30.66 -10.98 18.21
N TYR A 547 -30.14 -11.62 17.17
CA TYR A 547 -30.22 -11.11 15.81
C TYR A 547 -31.66 -11.11 15.26
N CYS A 548 -32.39 -12.21 15.43
CA CYS A 548 -33.76 -12.33 14.96
C CYS A 548 -34.71 -11.36 15.68
N ILE A 549 -34.58 -11.18 17.00
CA ILE A 549 -35.35 -10.18 17.76
C ILE A 549 -35.06 -8.77 17.21
N TRP A 550 -33.79 -8.45 16.96
CA TRP A 550 -33.41 -7.17 16.35
C TRP A 550 -34.00 -6.99 14.94
N LEU A 551 -34.06 -8.04 14.14
CA LEU A 551 -34.70 -7.98 12.81
C LEU A 551 -36.20 -7.69 12.93
N GLN A 552 -36.90 -8.30 13.88
CA GLN A 552 -38.33 -8.04 14.09
C GLN A 552 -38.59 -6.60 14.56
N GLN A 553 -37.76 -6.08 15.45
CA GLN A 553 -37.84 -4.67 15.86
C GLN A 553 -37.67 -3.73 14.66
N ASN A 554 -36.66 -3.97 13.80
CA ASN A 554 -36.48 -3.15 12.60
C ASN A 554 -37.62 -3.33 11.59
N SER A 555 -38.14 -4.55 11.43
CA SER A 555 -39.28 -4.82 10.56
C SER A 555 -40.51 -4.04 11.01
N LYS A 556 -40.76 -3.97 12.33
CA LYS A 556 -41.83 -3.14 12.88
C LYS A 556 -41.59 -1.65 12.62
N VAL A 557 -40.37 -1.16 12.79
CA VAL A 557 -40.05 0.26 12.58
C VAL A 557 -40.15 0.67 11.10
N PHE A 558 -39.67 -0.16 10.17
CA PHE A 558 -39.55 0.23 8.75
C PHE A 558 -40.62 -0.32 7.82
N ARG A 559 -41.34 -1.36 8.25
CA ARG A 559 -42.36 -2.07 7.44
C ARG A 559 -43.67 -2.28 8.19
N ASP A 560 -43.76 -1.79 9.42
CA ASP A 560 -44.89 -1.98 10.34
C ASP A 560 -45.30 -3.46 10.56
N HIS A 561 -44.37 -4.39 10.35
CA HIS A 561 -44.63 -5.84 10.33
C HIS A 561 -43.81 -6.59 11.39
N VAL A 562 -44.46 -7.51 12.12
CA VAL A 562 -43.83 -8.41 13.11
C VAL A 562 -44.30 -9.83 12.86
N ASP A 563 -43.34 -10.76 12.74
CA ASP A 563 -43.66 -12.17 12.53
C ASP A 563 -44.19 -12.84 13.82
N PRO A 564 -45.03 -13.88 13.73
CA PRO A 564 -45.43 -14.67 14.89
C PRO A 564 -44.24 -15.34 15.59
N VAL A 565 -44.28 -15.43 16.92
CA VAL A 565 -43.22 -16.03 17.76
C VAL A 565 -42.75 -17.39 17.22
N LYS A 566 -43.69 -18.27 16.86
CA LYS A 566 -43.41 -19.62 16.33
C LYS A 566 -42.56 -19.59 15.05
N ALA A 567 -42.83 -18.65 14.14
CA ALA A 567 -42.08 -18.52 12.89
C ALA A 567 -40.63 -18.06 13.16
N VAL A 568 -40.46 -17.11 14.07
CA VAL A 568 -39.13 -16.61 14.46
C VAL A 568 -38.31 -17.71 15.15
N VAL A 569 -38.92 -18.46 16.07
CA VAL A 569 -38.27 -19.58 16.77
C VAL A 569 -37.83 -20.66 15.79
N ASN A 570 -38.69 -21.05 14.84
CA ASN A 570 -38.34 -22.04 13.81
C ASN A 570 -37.13 -21.59 12.97
N ASN A 571 -37.07 -20.31 12.59
CA ASN A 571 -35.94 -19.76 11.86
C ASN A 571 -34.65 -19.76 12.69
N ILE A 572 -34.72 -19.37 13.97
CA ILE A 572 -33.57 -19.42 14.88
C ILE A 572 -33.04 -20.86 14.96
N MET A 573 -33.92 -21.83 15.17
CA MET A 573 -33.54 -23.23 15.37
C MET A 573 -33.01 -23.88 14.09
N PHE A 574 -33.59 -23.54 12.93
CA PHE A 574 -33.04 -23.91 11.63
C PHE A 574 -31.58 -23.41 11.48
N ASN A 575 -31.33 -22.13 11.75
CA ASN A 575 -29.98 -21.56 11.68
C ASN A 575 -29.01 -22.20 12.68
N VAL A 576 -29.49 -22.56 13.88
CA VAL A 576 -28.68 -23.26 14.88
C VAL A 576 -28.28 -24.65 14.39
N GLU A 577 -29.23 -25.43 13.88
CA GLU A 577 -28.96 -26.79 13.40
C GLU A 577 -28.03 -26.81 12.18
N CYS A 578 -28.24 -25.91 11.21
CA CYS A 578 -27.34 -25.79 10.05
C CYS A 578 -25.89 -25.43 10.41
N ARG A 579 -25.65 -24.82 11.59
CA ARG A 579 -24.33 -24.36 12.05
C ARG A 579 -23.67 -25.31 13.05
N CYS A 580 -24.41 -26.33 13.50
CA CYS A 580 -23.95 -27.30 14.50
C CYS A 580 -23.57 -28.67 13.93
N GLN A 581 -23.71 -28.85 12.61
CA GLN A 581 -23.08 -29.92 11.84
C GLN A 581 -21.58 -29.66 11.74
#